data_AF-A0A150R157-F1
#
_entry.id   AF-A0A150R157-F1
#
_cell.length_a   1.000
_cell.length_b   1.000
_cell.length_c   1.000
_cell.angle_alpha   90.00
_cell.angle_beta   90.00
_cell.angle_gamma   90.00
#
_symmetry.space_group_name_H-M   'P 1'
#
loop_
_entity.id
_entity.type
_entity.pdbx_description
1 polymer ?
#
loop_
_entity_poly.entity_id
_entity_poly.type
_entity_poly.pdbx_seq_one_letter_code
_entity_poly.pdbx_strand_id
1 'polypeptide(L)'
;NVAPRPAPGQEADAPAQPDEDAENPSPAEPRTVDMGEVSERLQDTFAQEGTDAQWTARASETARDKLSSVLPERSSLRSVECRSSMCRIETEHDDLAQFQQFVQGAFMDPQKKPWNGGFFALPVSDPDTGKVVVVSYLAREGEPLPMAL
;
A
#
# COMPACT_ATOMS: atom_id res chain seq x y z
N ASN A 1 5.58 24.56 84.46
CA ASN A 1 6.16 25.66 83.65
C ASN A 1 5.97 25.30 82.19
N VAL A 2 5.06 25.99 81.50
CA VAL A 2 4.78 25.80 80.06
C VAL A 2 5.80 26.64 79.28
N ALA A 3 6.43 26.06 78.27
CA ALA A 3 7.21 26.84 77.31
C ALA A 3 6.93 26.36 75.88
N PRO A 4 6.89 27.28 74.89
CA PRO A 4 6.11 27.15 73.66
C PRO A 4 6.98 26.77 72.45
N ARG A 5 6.33 26.29 71.39
CA ARG A 5 6.96 26.13 70.06
C ARG A 5 7.15 27.49 69.39
N PRO A 6 8.25 27.66 68.64
CA PRO A 6 8.24 28.46 67.43
C PRO A 6 8.72 27.66 66.21
N ALA A 7 8.12 27.98 65.07
CA ALA A 7 8.69 27.85 63.72
C ALA A 7 8.60 29.27 63.09
N PRO A 8 9.09 29.57 61.88
CA PRO A 8 9.98 28.83 60.96
C PRO A 8 11.17 29.69 60.45
N GLY A 9 12.07 29.15 59.62
CA GLY A 9 12.98 29.99 58.82
C GLY A 9 14.08 29.26 58.04
N GLN A 10 14.01 29.41 56.72
CA GLN A 10 15.10 29.47 55.72
C GLN A 10 15.67 28.18 55.11
N GLU A 11 15.09 27.87 53.94
CA GLU A 11 15.71 27.54 52.65
C GLU A 11 17.24 27.35 52.60
N ALA A 12 17.64 26.17 52.12
CA ALA A 12 18.83 26.00 51.31
C ALA A 12 18.47 25.07 50.13
N ASP A 13 18.34 25.72 48.99
CA ASP A 13 18.34 25.25 47.62
C ASP A 13 19.12 23.93 47.42
N ALA A 14 18.41 22.88 47.03
CA ALA A 14 18.99 21.71 46.39
C ALA A 14 18.17 21.46 45.12
N PRO A 15 18.78 21.50 43.93
CA PRO A 15 18.03 21.35 42.70
C PRO A 15 17.43 19.94 42.64
N ALA A 16 16.11 19.89 42.45
CA ALA A 16 15.43 18.71 41.96
C ALA A 16 15.95 18.44 40.55
N GLN A 17 16.84 17.46 40.41
CA GLN A 17 17.02 16.81 39.12
C GLN A 17 15.85 15.85 38.94
N PRO A 18 15.08 15.94 37.83
CA PRO A 18 14.02 15.02 37.55
C PRO A 18 14.58 13.61 37.56
N ASP A 19 13.83 12.65 38.13
CA ASP A 19 13.98 11.26 37.77
C ASP A 19 13.94 11.19 36.23
N GLU A 20 15.13 11.03 35.64
CA GLU A 20 15.29 10.46 34.31
C GLU A 20 14.86 8.99 34.45
N ASP A 21 13.54 8.79 34.61
CA ASP A 21 12.88 7.62 34.06
C ASP A 21 13.02 7.81 32.54
N ALA A 22 14.21 7.46 32.06
CA ALA A 22 14.43 7.09 30.69
C ALA A 22 13.51 5.91 30.45
N GLU A 23 12.25 6.23 30.14
CA GLU A 23 11.28 5.34 29.54
C GLU A 23 11.92 4.90 28.24
N ASN A 24 12.72 3.85 28.36
CA ASN A 24 13.35 3.16 27.26
C ASN A 24 12.21 2.85 26.29
N PRO A 25 12.13 3.50 25.11
CA PRO A 25 11.05 3.20 24.19
C PRO A 25 11.28 1.74 23.80
N SER A 26 10.43 0.87 24.36
CA SER A 26 10.42 -0.54 24.02
C SER A 26 10.43 -0.60 22.48
N PRO A 27 11.29 -1.40 21.84
CA PRO A 27 11.33 -1.46 20.39
C PRO A 27 9.91 -1.71 19.89
N ALA A 28 9.36 -0.75 19.15
CA ALA A 28 8.02 -0.90 18.59
C ALA A 28 8.01 -2.24 17.84
N GLU A 29 7.18 -3.18 18.28
CA GLU A 29 7.05 -4.46 17.61
C GLU A 29 6.79 -4.20 16.12
N PRO A 30 7.48 -4.89 15.21
CA PRO A 30 7.28 -4.67 13.79
C PRO A 30 5.81 -4.88 13.46
N ARG A 31 5.11 -3.80 13.09
CA ARG A 31 3.73 -3.88 12.63
C ARG A 31 3.73 -4.75 11.38
N THR A 32 3.15 -5.95 11.49
CA THR A 32 2.89 -6.78 10.32
C THR A 32 1.80 -6.09 9.51
N VAL A 33 2.13 -5.58 8.33
CA VAL A 33 1.14 -5.02 7.40
C VAL A 33 0.34 -6.18 6.83
N ASP A 34 -0.97 -6.17 7.05
CA ASP A 34 -1.88 -7.11 6.41
C ASP A 34 -2.12 -6.67 4.96
N MET A 35 -1.69 -7.49 4.00
CA MET A 35 -1.85 -7.20 2.58
C MET A 35 -3.31 -7.24 2.14
N GLY A 36 -4.17 -7.98 2.84
CA GLY A 36 -5.62 -7.98 2.64
C GLY A 36 -6.20 -6.61 2.94
N GLU A 37 -5.85 -6.01 4.08
CA GLU A 37 -6.28 -4.67 4.49
C GLU A 37 -5.83 -3.60 3.47
N VAL A 38 -4.59 -3.70 2.97
CA VAL A 38 -4.11 -2.81 1.90
C VAL A 38 -4.95 -2.95 0.62
N SER A 39 -5.28 -4.18 0.21
CA SER A 39 -6.10 -4.42 -0.98
C SER A 39 -7.52 -3.88 -0.81
N GLU A 40 -8.13 -4.06 0.37
CA GLU A 40 -9.47 -3.54 0.68
C GLU A 40 -9.48 -2.01 0.62
N ARG A 41 -8.47 -1.36 1.22
CA ARG A 41 -8.34 0.10 1.18
C ARG A 41 -8.17 0.64 -0.25
N LEU A 42 -7.37 -0.02 -1.07
CA LEU A 42 -7.21 0.34 -2.49
C LEU A 42 -8.53 0.16 -3.26
N GLN A 43 -9.25 -0.93 -3.01
CA GLN A 43 -10.56 -1.17 -3.62
C GLN A 43 -11.57 -0.08 -3.23
N ASP A 44 -11.66 0.24 -1.95
CA ASP A 44 -12.58 1.27 -1.44
C ASP A 44 -12.24 2.66 -1.98
N THR A 45 -10.95 2.99 -2.06
CA THR A 45 -10.50 4.27 -2.63
C THR A 45 -10.84 4.32 -4.13
N PHE A 46 -10.53 3.26 -4.87
CA PHE A 46 -10.84 3.15 -6.29
C PHE A 46 -12.34 3.30 -6.58
N ALA A 47 -13.20 2.70 -5.75
CA ALA A 47 -14.66 2.78 -5.91
C ALA A 47 -15.21 4.20 -5.69
N GLN A 48 -14.52 5.02 -4.90
CA GLN A 48 -14.89 6.41 -4.62
C GLN A 48 -14.34 7.41 -5.64
N GLU A 49 -13.42 6.99 -6.52
CA GLU A 49 -12.81 7.88 -7.49
C GLU A 49 -13.79 8.35 -8.57
N GLY A 50 -13.65 9.62 -8.95
CA GLY A 50 -14.21 10.14 -10.17
C GLY A 50 -13.51 9.58 -11.41
N THR A 51 -14.01 9.97 -12.58
CA THR A 51 -13.39 9.60 -13.86
C THR A 51 -12.85 10.85 -14.56
N ASP A 52 -11.56 10.85 -14.87
CA ASP A 52 -10.96 11.78 -15.84
C ASP A 52 -11.08 11.13 -17.23
N ALA A 53 -12.07 11.55 -18.02
CA ALA A 53 -12.41 10.86 -19.27
C ALA A 53 -11.25 10.80 -20.28
N GLN A 54 -10.46 11.88 -20.38
CA GLN A 54 -9.34 11.94 -21.32
C GLN A 54 -8.22 11.00 -20.88
N TRP A 55 -7.85 11.06 -19.60
CA TRP A 55 -6.80 10.19 -19.07
C TRP A 55 -7.24 8.72 -19.04
N THR A 56 -8.45 8.42 -18.57
CA THR A 56 -8.97 7.05 -18.44
C THR A 56 -8.97 6.31 -19.77
N ALA A 57 -9.38 6.96 -20.86
CA ALA A 57 -9.40 6.35 -22.18
C ALA A 57 -7.98 5.95 -22.64
N ARG A 58 -7.04 6.90 -22.57
CA ARG A 58 -5.64 6.67 -22.96
C ARG A 58 -4.95 5.64 -22.06
N ALA A 59 -5.15 5.74 -20.74
CA ALA A 59 -4.55 4.85 -19.76
C ALA A 59 -5.06 3.41 -19.95
N SER A 60 -6.37 3.24 -20.17
CA SER A 60 -6.97 1.93 -20.41
C SER A 60 -6.42 1.28 -21.68
N GLU A 61 -6.32 2.04 -22.78
CA GLU A 61 -5.77 1.56 -24.05
C GLU A 61 -4.29 1.17 -23.89
N THR A 62 -3.48 2.05 -23.30
CA THR A 62 -2.05 1.83 -23.08
C THR A 62 -1.81 0.61 -22.19
N ALA A 63 -2.57 0.48 -21.09
CA ALA A 63 -2.47 -0.67 -20.19
C ALA A 63 -2.86 -1.95 -20.92
N ARG A 64 -3.98 -1.98 -21.66
CA ARG A 64 -4.39 -3.20 -22.39
C ARG A 64 -3.35 -3.64 -23.41
N ASP A 65 -2.83 -2.73 -24.21
CA ASP A 65 -1.80 -3.04 -25.21
C ASP A 65 -0.53 -3.61 -24.55
N LYS A 66 0.02 -2.87 -23.59
CA LYS A 66 1.27 -3.24 -22.92
C LYS A 66 1.14 -4.53 -22.12
N LEU A 67 0.09 -4.66 -21.32
CA LEU A 67 -0.14 -5.85 -20.49
C LEU A 67 -0.39 -7.10 -21.34
N SER A 68 -1.14 -6.98 -22.45
CA SER A 68 -1.37 -8.13 -23.34
C SER A 68 -0.08 -8.63 -23.99
N SER A 69 0.89 -7.75 -24.25
CA SER A 69 2.18 -8.12 -24.84
C SER A 69 3.14 -8.83 -23.88
N VAL A 70 2.88 -8.76 -22.57
CA VAL A 70 3.75 -9.32 -21.53
C VAL A 70 3.14 -10.48 -20.77
N LEU A 71 1.86 -10.79 -21.02
CA LEU A 71 1.20 -11.92 -20.39
C LEU A 71 1.89 -13.24 -20.76
N PRO A 72 2.22 -14.09 -19.77
CA PRO A 72 2.75 -15.42 -20.04
C PRO A 72 1.77 -16.27 -20.84
N GLU A 73 2.29 -17.33 -21.48
CA GLU A 73 1.44 -18.34 -22.11
C GLU A 73 0.44 -18.91 -21.09
N ARG A 74 -0.83 -19.05 -21.50
CA ARG A 74 -1.94 -19.50 -20.65
C ARG A 74 -2.37 -18.53 -19.55
N SER A 75 -1.84 -17.32 -19.53
CA SER A 75 -2.42 -16.21 -18.78
C SER A 75 -3.34 -15.36 -19.65
N SER A 76 -4.29 -14.65 -19.05
CA SER A 76 -5.20 -13.77 -19.78
C SER A 76 -5.50 -12.46 -19.03
N LEU A 77 -5.76 -11.39 -19.78
CA LEU A 77 -6.23 -10.12 -19.24
C LEU A 77 -7.76 -10.19 -19.14
N ARG A 78 -8.31 -10.14 -17.92
CA ARG A 78 -9.75 -10.18 -17.68
C ARG A 78 -10.36 -8.79 -17.81
N SER A 79 -9.77 -7.81 -17.13
CA SER A 79 -10.30 -6.45 -17.14
C SER A 79 -9.21 -5.40 -16.90
N VAL A 80 -9.47 -4.20 -17.43
CA VAL A 80 -8.71 -2.98 -17.13
C VAL A 80 -9.73 -1.87 -16.99
N GLU A 81 -9.77 -1.27 -15.81
CA GLU A 81 -10.64 -0.16 -15.45
C GLU A 81 -9.80 0.96 -14.84
N CYS A 82 -9.84 2.15 -15.44
CA CYS A 82 -9.07 3.30 -14.99
C CYS A 82 -9.98 4.41 -14.46
N ARG A 83 -9.66 4.95 -13.30
CA ARG A 83 -10.31 6.06 -12.59
C ARG A 83 -9.30 7.17 -12.34
N SER A 84 -9.74 8.38 -12.02
CA SER A 84 -8.94 9.62 -12.00
C SER A 84 -7.43 9.52 -11.66
N SER A 85 -7.05 8.69 -10.67
CA SER A 85 -5.68 8.52 -10.19
C SER A 85 -5.09 7.12 -10.33
N MET A 86 -5.85 6.08 -10.66
CA MET A 86 -5.28 4.72 -10.83
C MET A 86 -6.11 3.79 -11.73
N CYS A 87 -5.49 2.71 -12.16
CA CYS A 87 -6.16 1.62 -12.86
C CYS A 87 -6.22 0.37 -11.99
N ARG A 88 -7.38 -0.27 -11.97
CA ARG A 88 -7.60 -1.63 -11.49
C ARG A 88 -7.52 -2.59 -12.67
N ILE A 89 -6.66 -3.58 -12.55
CA ILE A 89 -6.33 -4.56 -13.59
C ILE A 89 -6.58 -5.95 -13.00
N GLU A 90 -7.34 -6.77 -13.72
CA GLU A 90 -7.48 -8.18 -13.38
C GLU A 90 -6.84 -9.05 -14.44
N THR A 91 -6.01 -9.98 -13.98
CA THR A 91 -5.43 -11.04 -14.81
C THR A 91 -5.74 -12.40 -14.22
N GLU A 92 -5.71 -13.41 -15.07
CA GLU A 92 -5.82 -14.80 -14.68
C GLU A 92 -4.57 -15.55 -15.14
N HIS A 93 -4.06 -16.41 -14.28
CA HIS A 93 -2.86 -17.20 -14.50
C HIS A 93 -3.13 -18.68 -14.16
N ASP A 94 -2.39 -19.59 -14.78
CA ASP A 94 -2.49 -21.02 -14.45
C ASP A 94 -1.96 -21.33 -13.05
N ASP A 95 -0.94 -20.61 -12.61
CA ASP A 95 -0.27 -20.83 -11.34
C ASP A 95 0.42 -19.55 -10.81
N LEU A 96 0.95 -19.66 -9.60
CA LEU A 96 1.64 -18.54 -8.92
C LEU A 96 2.94 -18.13 -9.63
N ALA A 97 3.64 -19.06 -10.29
CA ALA A 97 4.88 -18.74 -10.99
C ALA A 97 4.62 -17.86 -12.21
N GLN A 98 3.55 -18.12 -12.95
CA GLN A 98 3.10 -17.26 -14.05
C GLN A 98 2.70 -15.87 -13.57
N PHE A 99 1.99 -15.75 -12.45
CA PHE A 99 1.71 -14.45 -11.82
C PHE A 99 3.00 -13.68 -11.50
N GLN A 100 3.99 -14.33 -10.88
CA GLN A 100 5.26 -13.68 -10.53
C GLN A 100 6.02 -13.20 -11.78
N GLN A 101 6.05 -14.02 -12.84
CA GLN A 101 6.63 -13.65 -14.13
C GLN A 101 5.91 -12.44 -14.74
N PHE A 102 4.58 -12.44 -14.69
CA PHE A 102 3.78 -11.31 -15.14
C PHE A 102 4.12 -10.03 -14.37
N VAL A 103 4.16 -10.05 -13.03
CA VAL A 103 4.49 -8.86 -12.23
C VAL A 103 5.87 -8.30 -12.57
N GLN A 104 6.88 -9.18 -12.68
CA GLN A 104 8.23 -8.77 -13.03
C GLN A 104 8.27 -8.12 -14.42
N GLY A 105 7.61 -8.70 -15.43
CA GLY A 105 7.57 -8.17 -16.78
C GLY A 105 6.72 -6.91 -16.93
N ALA A 106 5.54 -6.88 -16.32
CA ALA A 106 4.53 -5.85 -16.51
C ALA A 106 4.76 -4.59 -15.66
N PHE A 107 5.35 -4.74 -14.47
CA PHE A 107 5.44 -3.65 -13.51
C PHE A 107 6.86 -3.37 -13.00
N MET A 108 7.83 -4.25 -13.24
CA MET A 108 9.22 -4.05 -12.81
C MET A 108 10.19 -3.77 -13.97
N ASP A 109 10.02 -4.37 -15.15
CA ASP A 109 10.83 -4.12 -16.34
C ASP A 109 10.50 -2.77 -17.01
N PRO A 110 11.39 -1.75 -16.93
CA PRO A 110 11.12 -0.40 -17.42
C PRO A 110 10.78 -0.29 -18.91
N GLN A 111 11.16 -1.27 -19.73
CA GLN A 111 10.86 -1.26 -21.17
C GLN A 111 9.46 -1.77 -21.49
N LYS A 112 8.86 -2.51 -20.54
CA LYS A 112 7.60 -3.23 -20.71
C LYS A 112 6.45 -2.63 -19.91
N LYS A 113 6.75 -1.82 -18.87
CA LYS A 113 5.70 -1.15 -18.08
C LYS A 113 4.77 -0.32 -18.97
N PRO A 114 3.46 -0.27 -18.65
CA PRO A 114 2.54 0.67 -19.30
C PRO A 114 3.00 2.13 -19.18
N TRP A 115 3.42 2.53 -17.96
CA TRP A 115 4.01 3.82 -17.62
C TRP A 115 4.72 3.71 -16.27
N ASN A 116 5.39 4.78 -15.84
CA ASN A 116 6.13 4.81 -14.57
C ASN A 116 5.21 5.20 -13.39
N GLY A 117 4.36 4.27 -12.96
CA GLY A 117 3.48 4.42 -11.80
C GLY A 117 3.83 3.47 -10.66
N GLY A 118 3.47 3.83 -9.43
CA GLY A 118 3.48 2.89 -8.31
C GLY A 118 2.44 1.79 -8.53
N PHE A 119 2.74 0.56 -8.12
CA PHE A 119 1.83 -0.57 -8.28
C PHE A 119 1.70 -1.41 -7.00
N PHE A 120 0.55 -2.07 -6.87
CA PHE A 120 0.27 -3.10 -5.88
C PHE A 120 -0.42 -4.25 -6.59
N ALA A 121 -0.06 -5.50 -6.28
CA ALA A 121 -0.67 -6.67 -6.90
C ALA A 121 -0.83 -7.78 -5.88
N LEU A 122 -2.03 -8.35 -5.81
CA LEU A 122 -2.35 -9.43 -4.88
C LEU A 122 -3.11 -10.55 -5.62
N PRO A 123 -2.70 -11.82 -5.47
CA PRO A 123 -3.51 -12.93 -5.93
C PRO A 123 -4.79 -13.03 -5.09
N VAL A 124 -5.92 -13.10 -5.76
CA VAL A 124 -7.21 -13.46 -5.18
C VAL A 124 -7.48 -14.91 -5.56
N SER A 125 -7.67 -15.79 -4.57
CA SER A 125 -7.93 -17.20 -4.85
C SER A 125 -9.30 -17.36 -5.48
N ASP A 126 -9.35 -18.01 -6.64
CA ASP A 126 -10.59 -18.50 -7.24
C ASP A 126 -10.67 -20.01 -6.96
N PRO A 127 -11.42 -20.44 -5.93
CA PRO A 127 -11.46 -21.84 -5.51
C PRO A 127 -12.15 -22.77 -6.53
N ASP A 128 -12.92 -22.21 -7.47
CA ASP A 128 -13.75 -22.99 -8.39
C ASP A 128 -13.01 -23.37 -9.67
N THR A 129 -12.11 -22.51 -10.14
CA THR A 129 -11.40 -22.68 -11.42
C THR A 129 -10.02 -23.31 -11.27
N GLY A 130 -9.44 -23.27 -10.06
CA GLY A 130 -8.04 -23.63 -9.82
C GLY A 130 -7.04 -22.68 -10.48
N LYS A 131 -7.52 -21.53 -11.00
CA LYS A 131 -6.68 -20.46 -11.56
C LYS A 131 -6.27 -19.49 -10.48
N VAL A 132 -5.16 -18.78 -10.73
CA VAL A 132 -4.72 -17.66 -9.90
C VAL A 132 -5.22 -16.37 -10.55
N VAL A 133 -6.32 -15.84 -10.02
CA VAL A 133 -6.79 -14.50 -10.39
C VAL A 133 -5.97 -13.49 -9.60
N VAL A 134 -5.61 -12.39 -10.23
CA VAL A 134 -4.75 -11.36 -9.61
C VAL A 134 -5.41 -10.02 -9.84
N VAL A 135 -5.56 -9.26 -8.75
CA VAL A 135 -5.97 -7.86 -8.82
C VAL A 135 -4.72 -7.01 -8.64
N SER A 136 -4.47 -6.15 -9.62
CA SER A 136 -3.38 -5.18 -9.59
C SER A 136 -3.93 -3.76 -9.66
N TYR A 137 -3.38 -2.87 -8.83
CA TYR A 137 -3.61 -1.44 -8.90
C TYR A 137 -2.35 -0.76 -9.43
N LEU A 138 -2.50 0.08 -10.45
CA LEU A 138 -1.42 0.86 -11.04
C LEU A 138 -1.78 2.34 -10.97
N ALA A 139 -1.04 3.12 -10.18
CA ALA A 139 -1.24 4.56 -10.08
C ALA A 139 -0.92 5.26 -11.39
N ARG A 140 -1.61 6.37 -11.64
CA ARG A 140 -1.25 7.36 -12.66
C ARG A 140 0.19 7.82 -12.42
N GLU A 141 0.91 8.10 -13.50
CA GLU A 141 2.26 8.64 -13.40
C GLU A 141 2.29 9.95 -12.60
N GLY A 142 3.18 10.02 -11.61
CA GLY A 142 3.30 11.15 -10.70
C GLY A 142 2.34 11.13 -9.50
N GLU A 143 1.33 10.26 -9.50
CA GLU A 143 0.40 10.10 -8.37
C GLU A 143 0.88 8.99 -7.42
N PRO A 144 0.77 9.18 -6.10
CA PRO A 144 1.01 8.09 -5.15
C PRO A 144 -0.13 7.08 -5.22
N LEU A 145 0.18 5.79 -5.01
CA LEU A 145 -0.87 4.85 -4.63
C LEU A 145 -1.37 5.22 -3.22
N PRO A 146 -2.69 5.16 -2.95
CA PRO A 146 -3.30 5.53 -1.68
C PRO A 146 -3.12 4.41 -0.62
N MET A 147 -1.88 3.98 -0.45
CA MET A 147 -1.43 2.96 0.50
C MET A 147 -0.95 3.59 1.82
N ALA A 148 -1.26 4.86 2.10
CA ALA A 148 -0.79 5.53 3.32
C ALA A 148 -1.22 4.71 4.56
N LEU A 149 -0.22 4.07 5.17
CA LEU A 149 -0.23 3.36 6.45
C LEU A 149 -0.13 4.36 7.62
#